data_AF-A0A919WAC7-F1
#
_entry.id   AF-A0A919WAC7-F1
#
_cell.length_a   1.000
_cell.length_b   1.000
_cell.length_c   1.000
_cell.angle_alpha   90.00
_cell.angle_beta   90.00
_cell.angle_gamma   90.00
#
_symmetry.space_group_name_H-M   'P 1'
#
loop_
_entity.id
_entity.type
_entity.pdbx_description
1 polymer ?
#
loop_
_entity_poly.entity_id
_entity_poly.type
_entity_poly.pdbx_seq_one_letter_code
_entity_poly.pdbx_strand_id
1 'polypeptide(L)'
;MAARRFAERNPGSHSAAGAAAHATGVHDGDLARIQQAVAEFRLANRPLALAAALEDAASIGGSGYEEALSIVTACGAERVRARIEAVLRARGTVAPEPPAPAAPCLPQLSPAERRVAIEVGRGCTNIEVAEILFISKHTVDAHLRNIFSKLGVRRRAELAAVVARECGPTT
;
A
#
# COMPACT_ATOMS: atom_id res chain seq x y z
N MET A 1 22.41 13.97 20.65
CA MET A 1 23.52 13.64 21.56
C MET A 1 23.82 12.13 21.68
N ALA A 2 22.84 11.26 21.94
CA ALA A 2 23.09 9.81 22.10
C ALA A 2 23.62 9.12 20.83
N ALA A 3 23.01 9.40 19.67
CA ALA A 3 23.44 8.81 18.38
C ALA A 3 24.89 9.17 18.00
N ARG A 4 25.31 10.42 18.27
CA ARG A 4 26.69 10.88 18.00
C ARG A 4 27.70 10.14 18.87
N ARG A 5 27.45 10.03 20.17
CA ARG A 5 28.30 9.25 21.10
C ARG A 5 28.38 7.78 20.71
N PHE A 6 27.30 7.22 20.18
CA PHE A 6 27.30 5.85 19.66
C PHE A 6 28.16 5.70 18.41
N ALA A 7 28.10 6.65 17.46
CA ALA A 7 28.96 6.66 16.27
C ALA A 7 30.45 6.87 16.63
N GLU A 8 30.76 7.78 17.55
CA GLU A 8 32.13 8.01 18.04
C GLU A 8 32.75 6.73 18.64
N ARG A 9 31.94 5.87 19.26
CA ARG A 9 32.35 4.55 19.78
C ARG A 9 32.45 3.47 18.70
N ASN A 10 31.95 3.72 17.49
CA ASN A 10 31.87 2.76 16.38
C ASN A 10 32.32 3.38 15.05
N PRO A 11 33.59 3.82 14.91
CA PRO A 11 34.05 4.66 13.79
C PRO A 11 34.02 3.99 12.40
N GLY A 12 33.84 2.67 12.31
CA GLY A 12 33.67 1.94 11.05
C GLY A 12 32.22 1.56 10.73
N SER A 13 31.25 1.93 11.57
CA SER A 13 29.86 1.52 11.38
C SER A 13 29.09 2.56 10.57
N HIS A 14 28.88 2.28 9.29
CA HIS A 14 28.02 3.09 8.41
C HIS A 14 26.61 3.30 9.01
N SER A 15 26.05 2.28 9.66
CA SER A 15 24.73 2.39 10.31
C SER A 15 24.75 3.39 11.49
N ALA A 16 25.84 3.42 12.27
CA ALA A 16 25.98 4.34 13.39
C ALA A 16 26.27 5.77 12.90
N ALA A 17 27.16 5.90 11.91
CA ALA A 17 27.48 7.17 11.25
C ALA A 17 26.23 7.80 10.62
N GLY A 18 25.44 7.01 9.87
CA GLY A 18 24.19 7.44 9.28
C GLY A 18 23.16 7.91 10.31
N ALA A 19 22.97 7.17 11.41
CA ALA A 19 22.06 7.57 12.48
C ALA A 19 22.49 8.88 13.17
N ALA A 20 23.80 9.07 13.38
CA ALA A 20 24.32 10.32 13.95
C ALA A 20 24.15 11.51 13.00
N ALA A 21 24.47 11.32 11.72
CA ALA A 21 24.29 12.34 10.68
C ALA A 21 22.81 12.71 10.53
N HIS A 22 21.91 11.72 10.49
CA HIS A 22 20.46 11.92 10.35
C HIS A 22 19.88 12.71 11.53
N ALA A 23 20.16 12.26 12.76
CA ALA A 23 19.66 12.93 13.96
C ALA A 23 20.15 14.37 14.08
N THR A 24 21.38 14.64 13.64
CA THR A 24 21.94 15.99 13.68
C THR A 24 21.39 16.85 12.55
N GLY A 25 21.28 16.31 11.33
CA GLY A 25 20.69 17.00 10.18
C GLY A 25 19.24 17.41 10.39
N VAL A 26 18.41 16.53 10.97
CA VAL A 26 17.01 16.84 11.30
C VAL A 26 16.92 17.89 12.40
N HIS A 27 17.80 17.84 13.41
CA HIS A 27 17.80 18.82 14.49
C HIS A 27 18.21 20.22 14.01
N ASP A 28 19.25 20.29 13.18
CA ASP A 28 19.85 21.54 12.71
C ASP A 28 19.17 22.08 11.43
N GLY A 29 18.31 21.28 10.78
CA GLY A 29 17.76 21.59 9.45
C GLY A 29 18.82 21.56 8.34
N ASP A 30 19.90 20.80 8.53
CA ASP A 30 21.05 20.74 7.62
C ASP A 30 20.85 19.63 6.57
N LEU A 31 20.49 20.03 5.35
CA LEU A 31 20.27 19.11 4.23
C LEU A 31 21.53 18.31 3.86
N ALA A 32 22.73 18.90 3.94
CA ALA A 32 23.96 18.19 3.61
C ALA A 32 24.22 17.05 4.60
N ARG A 33 23.93 17.27 5.89
CA ARG A 33 23.98 16.22 6.92
C ARG A 33 22.97 15.10 6.67
N ILE A 34 21.75 15.43 6.23
CA ILE A 34 20.75 14.41 5.90
C ILE A 34 21.17 13.62 4.65
N GLN A 35 21.72 14.28 3.64
CA GLN A 35 22.26 13.60 2.44
C GLN A 35 23.43 12.68 2.78
N GLN A 36 24.29 13.09 3.73
CA GLN A 36 25.32 12.20 4.27
C GLN A 36 24.69 10.96 4.91
N ALA A 37 23.62 11.12 5.71
CA ALA A 37 22.92 9.97 6.29
C ALA A 37 22.32 9.03 5.24
N VAL A 38 21.75 9.57 4.15
CA VAL A 38 21.25 8.80 3.01
C VAL A 38 22.36 7.93 2.42
N ALA A 39 23.56 8.50 2.19
CA ALA A 39 24.70 7.74 1.68
C ALA A 39 25.12 6.62 2.64
N GLU A 40 25.21 6.91 3.93
CA GLU A 40 25.59 5.94 4.97
C GLU A 40 24.57 4.80 5.11
N PHE A 41 23.27 5.09 5.10
CA PHE A 41 22.23 4.06 5.18
C PHE A 41 22.16 3.19 3.93
N ARG A 42 22.49 3.74 2.76
CA ARG A 42 22.62 2.97 1.52
C ARG A 42 23.80 1.98 1.62
N LEU A 43 24.97 2.43 2.09
CA LEU A 43 26.12 1.55 2.32
C LEU A 43 25.83 0.47 3.38
N ALA A 44 25.06 0.82 4.41
CA ALA A 44 24.69 -0.11 5.48
C ALA A 44 23.52 -1.05 5.13
N ASN A 45 22.93 -0.96 3.92
CA ASN A 45 21.73 -1.70 3.53
C ASN A 45 20.59 -1.60 4.57
N ARG A 46 20.30 -0.38 5.03
CA ARG A 46 19.22 -0.09 6.01
C ARG A 46 18.02 0.57 5.33
N PRO A 47 17.14 -0.19 4.65
CA PRO A 47 16.10 0.38 3.77
C PRO A 47 15.14 1.32 4.50
N LEU A 48 14.65 0.95 5.69
CA LEU A 48 13.71 1.82 6.43
C LEU A 48 14.37 3.09 6.99
N ALA A 49 15.65 3.02 7.40
CA ALA A 49 16.39 4.20 7.84
C ALA A 49 16.73 5.11 6.66
N LEU A 50 17.09 4.52 5.51
CA LEU A 50 17.28 5.23 4.25
C LEU A 50 16.01 5.96 3.83
N ALA A 51 14.84 5.30 3.85
CA ALA A 51 13.56 5.91 3.50
C ALA A 51 13.21 7.09 4.42
N ALA A 52 13.45 6.97 5.73
CA ALA A 52 13.24 8.06 6.68
C ALA A 52 14.16 9.26 6.39
N ALA A 53 15.44 9.03 6.11
CA ALA A 53 16.37 10.10 5.76
C ALA A 53 16.01 10.79 4.43
N LEU A 54 15.54 10.03 3.43
CA LEU A 54 15.05 10.58 2.15
C LEU A 54 13.79 11.43 2.34
N GLU A 55 12.87 11.01 3.22
CA GLU A 55 11.67 11.76 3.55
C GLU A 55 12.01 13.10 4.23
N ASP A 56 12.93 13.08 5.20
CA ASP A 56 13.35 14.28 5.91
C ASP A 56 14.11 15.23 4.97
N ALA A 57 14.98 14.71 4.09
CA ALA A 57 15.66 15.49 3.06
C ALA A 57 14.64 16.22 2.18
N ALA A 58 13.62 15.51 1.70
CA ALA A 58 12.57 16.08 0.85
C ALA A 58 11.64 17.05 1.60
N SER A 59 11.53 16.92 2.92
CA SER A 59 10.72 17.80 3.77
C SER A 59 11.37 19.17 3.96
N ILE A 60 12.70 19.26 3.96
CA ILE A 60 13.45 20.51 4.16
C ILE A 60 13.98 21.14 2.86
N GLY A 61 13.48 20.71 1.69
CA GLY A 61 13.79 21.31 0.39
C GLY A 61 14.70 20.50 -0.53
N GLY A 62 15.08 19.28 -0.14
CA GLY A 62 15.75 18.30 -1.00
C GLY A 62 14.78 17.48 -1.86
N SER A 63 15.31 16.42 -2.49
CA SER A 63 14.54 15.36 -3.15
C SER A 63 14.56 14.09 -2.30
N GLY A 64 13.64 13.16 -2.55
CA GLY A 64 13.68 11.85 -1.88
C GLY A 64 12.34 11.13 -1.72
N TYR A 65 11.21 11.81 -1.84
CA TYR A 65 9.90 11.17 -1.61
C TYR A 65 9.60 9.99 -2.55
N GLU A 66 9.96 10.08 -3.83
CA GLU A 66 9.71 8.99 -4.79
C GLU A 66 10.52 7.73 -4.44
N GLU A 67 11.80 7.89 -4.13
CA GLU A 67 12.66 6.78 -3.70
C GLU A 67 12.20 6.24 -2.34
N ALA A 68 11.88 7.12 -1.38
CA ALA A 68 11.34 6.72 -0.08
C ALA A 68 10.05 5.91 -0.25
N LEU A 69 9.14 6.35 -1.14
CA LEU A 69 7.88 5.66 -1.45
C LEU A 69 8.12 4.27 -2.03
N SER A 70 9.06 4.14 -2.96
CA SER A 70 9.46 2.84 -3.52
C SER A 70 9.96 1.89 -2.44
N ILE A 71 10.86 2.36 -1.56
CA ILE A 71 11.43 1.54 -0.49
C ILE A 71 10.36 1.09 0.53
N VAL A 72 9.52 2.01 1.01
CA VAL A 72 8.50 1.66 2.01
C VAL A 72 7.42 0.74 1.46
N THR A 73 7.13 0.84 0.15
CA THR A 73 6.22 -0.08 -0.55
C THR A 73 6.83 -1.48 -0.62
N ALA A 74 8.10 -1.59 -1.02
CA ALA A 74 8.80 -2.88 -1.07
C ALA A 74 8.92 -3.54 0.32
N CYS A 75 8.99 -2.74 1.39
CA CYS A 75 9.01 -3.23 2.77
C CYS A 75 7.62 -3.46 3.38
N GLY A 76 6.52 -3.14 2.69
CA GLY A 76 5.14 -3.27 3.22
C GLY A 76 4.83 -2.32 4.39
N ALA A 77 5.52 -1.19 4.49
CA ALA A 77 5.33 -0.21 5.56
C ALA A 77 4.14 0.73 5.28
N GLU A 78 2.93 0.16 5.25
CA GLU A 78 1.69 0.81 4.79
C GLU A 78 1.38 2.16 5.45
N ARG A 79 1.60 2.29 6.75
CA ARG A 79 1.36 3.57 7.45
C ARG A 79 2.30 4.67 6.97
N VAL A 80 3.56 4.32 6.69
CA VAL A 80 4.57 5.28 6.20
C VAL A 80 4.29 5.61 4.74
N ARG A 81 3.95 4.61 3.93
CA ARG A 81 3.51 4.77 2.53
C ARG A 81 2.37 5.78 2.42
N ALA A 82 1.27 5.55 3.15
CA ALA A 82 0.10 6.43 3.11
C ALA A 82 0.42 7.88 3.53
N ARG A 83 1.35 8.07 4.46
CA ARG A 83 1.80 9.41 4.88
C ARG A 83 2.58 10.13 3.77
N ILE A 84 3.54 9.46 3.14
CA ILE A 84 4.36 10.03 2.05
C ILE A 84 3.46 10.38 0.84
N GLU A 85 2.52 9.50 0.48
CA GLU A 85 1.54 9.75 -0.58
C GLU A 85 0.67 10.97 -0.30
N ALA A 86 0.20 11.15 0.95
CA ALA A 86 -0.58 12.32 1.32
C ALA A 86 0.21 13.63 1.16
N VAL A 87 1.50 13.62 1.53
CA VAL A 87 2.39 14.79 1.35
C VAL A 87 2.60 15.09 -0.13
N LEU A 88 2.89 14.08 -0.94
CA LEU A 88 3.08 14.24 -2.38
C LEU A 88 1.82 14.74 -3.10
N ARG A 89 0.63 14.25 -2.69
CA ARG A 89 -0.67 14.73 -3.18
C ARG A 89 -0.87 16.21 -2.83
N ALA A 90 -0.57 16.61 -1.60
CA ALA A 90 -0.68 18.01 -1.17
C ALA A 90 0.27 18.95 -1.92
N ARG A 91 1.42 18.46 -2.38
CA ARG A 91 2.42 19.23 -3.14
C ARG A 91 2.13 19.30 -4.65
N GLY A 92 1.12 18.59 -5.16
CA GLY A 92 0.79 18.52 -6.59
C GLY A 92 1.84 17.79 -7.43
N THR A 93 2.81 17.12 -6.80
CA THR A 93 3.90 16.38 -7.47
C THR A 93 3.53 14.95 -7.84
N VAL A 94 2.40 14.46 -7.33
CA VAL A 94 1.77 13.22 -7.80
C VAL A 94 0.58 13.62 -8.65
N ALA A 95 0.63 13.25 -9.94
CA ALA A 95 -0.56 13.27 -10.80
C ALA A 95 -1.70 12.57 -10.04
N PRO A 96 -2.93 13.08 -10.11
CA PRO A 96 -4.03 12.50 -9.35
C PRO A 96 -4.01 10.99 -9.53
N GLU A 97 -3.85 10.29 -8.40
CA GLU A 97 -4.06 8.86 -8.34
C GLU A 97 -5.39 8.59 -9.07
N PRO A 98 -5.46 7.65 -10.04
CA PRO A 98 -6.75 7.28 -10.61
C PRO A 98 -7.69 7.07 -9.43
N PRO A 99 -8.91 7.63 -9.48
CA PRO A 99 -9.77 7.76 -8.30
C PRO A 99 -9.72 6.46 -7.52
N ALA A 100 -9.43 6.56 -6.21
CA ALA A 100 -9.43 5.43 -5.29
C ALA A 100 -10.57 4.49 -5.72
N PRO A 101 -10.31 3.18 -5.92
CA PRO A 101 -11.28 2.29 -6.55
C PRO A 101 -12.63 2.57 -5.90
N ALA A 102 -13.60 3.00 -6.72
CA ALA A 102 -14.92 3.39 -6.26
C ALA A 102 -15.35 2.42 -5.17
N ALA A 103 -15.85 2.95 -4.04
CA ALA A 103 -16.15 2.16 -2.84
C ALA A 103 -16.58 0.74 -3.23
N PRO A 104 -15.85 -0.30 -2.80
CA PRO A 104 -15.89 -1.59 -3.47
C PRO A 104 -17.33 -2.05 -3.53
N CYS A 105 -17.84 -2.27 -4.74
CA CYS A 105 -19.22 -2.68 -4.91
C CYS A 105 -19.50 -3.93 -4.05
N LEU A 106 -20.68 -3.99 -3.45
CA LEU A 106 -21.06 -5.02 -2.47
C LEU A 106 -20.15 -5.00 -1.21
N PRO A 107 -20.05 -3.88 -0.47
CA PRO A 107 -19.15 -3.78 0.69
C PRO A 107 -19.50 -4.78 1.81
N GLN A 108 -20.70 -5.37 1.80
CA GLN A 108 -21.15 -6.39 2.74
C GLN A 108 -20.47 -7.76 2.51
N LEU A 109 -19.80 -7.95 1.36
CA LEU A 109 -19.13 -9.19 0.98
C LEU A 109 -17.62 -9.13 1.27
N SER A 110 -17.06 -10.27 1.66
CA SER A 110 -15.62 -10.48 1.68
C SER A 110 -15.01 -10.41 0.26
N PRO A 111 -13.69 -10.20 0.12
CA PRO A 111 -13.05 -10.17 -1.20
C PRO A 111 -13.27 -11.43 -2.06
N ALA A 112 -13.28 -12.62 -1.45
CA ALA A 112 -13.53 -13.87 -2.17
C ALA A 112 -15.00 -13.99 -2.63
N GLU A 113 -15.95 -13.66 -1.76
CA GLU A 113 -17.38 -13.66 -2.08
C GLU A 113 -17.72 -12.64 -3.17
N ARG A 114 -17.09 -11.47 -3.15
CA ARG A 114 -17.28 -10.42 -4.16
C ARG A 114 -16.85 -10.90 -5.55
N ARG A 115 -15.70 -11.57 -5.66
CA ARG A 115 -15.23 -12.15 -6.93
C ARG A 115 -16.22 -13.17 -7.48
N VAL A 116 -16.72 -14.07 -6.64
CA VAL A 116 -17.76 -15.04 -7.01
C VAL A 116 -19.05 -14.32 -7.46
N ALA A 117 -19.52 -13.32 -6.71
CA ALA A 117 -20.72 -12.58 -7.04
C ALA A 117 -20.62 -11.85 -8.40
N ILE A 118 -19.46 -11.26 -8.71
CA ILE A 118 -19.22 -10.55 -9.98
C ILE A 118 -19.29 -11.51 -11.18
N GLU A 119 -18.58 -12.65 -11.13
CA GLU A 119 -18.62 -13.62 -12.24
C GLU A 119 -20.02 -14.22 -12.41
N VAL A 120 -20.74 -14.44 -11.32
CA VAL A 120 -22.15 -14.86 -11.38
C VAL A 120 -23.04 -13.77 -12.02
N GLY A 121 -22.78 -12.50 -11.68
CA GLY A 121 -23.47 -11.34 -12.27
C GLY A 121 -23.20 -11.17 -13.77
N ARG A 122 -22.05 -11.63 -14.26
CA ARG A 122 -21.71 -11.73 -15.69
C ARG A 122 -22.40 -12.89 -16.41
N GLY A 123 -23.06 -13.78 -15.68
CA GLY A 123 -23.75 -14.94 -16.24
C GLY A 123 -23.00 -16.27 -16.11
N CYS A 124 -21.78 -16.30 -15.57
CA CYS A 124 -20.95 -17.52 -15.49
C CYS A 124 -21.53 -18.57 -14.54
N THR A 125 -21.74 -19.78 -15.03
CA THR A 125 -22.13 -20.97 -14.24
C THR A 125 -21.13 -21.27 -13.13
N ASN A 126 -21.53 -22.02 -12.10
CA ASN A 126 -20.63 -22.32 -10.97
C ASN A 126 -19.38 -23.09 -11.40
N ILE A 127 -19.43 -23.82 -12.52
CA ILE A 127 -18.27 -24.52 -13.11
C ILE A 127 -17.33 -23.49 -13.76
N GLU A 128 -17.84 -22.59 -14.58
CA GLU A 128 -17.04 -21.52 -15.19
C GLU A 128 -16.42 -20.61 -14.13
N VAL A 129 -17.18 -20.25 -13.07
CA VAL A 129 -16.65 -19.48 -11.94
C VAL A 129 -15.53 -20.22 -11.21
N ALA A 130 -15.69 -21.54 -11.02
CA ALA A 130 -14.66 -22.38 -10.42
C ALA A 130 -13.37 -22.38 -11.25
N GLU A 131 -13.49 -22.46 -12.58
CA GLU A 131 -12.38 -22.40 -13.51
C GLU A 131 -11.69 -21.02 -13.52
N ILE A 132 -12.47 -19.94 -13.64
CA ILE A 132 -11.97 -18.56 -13.67
C ILE A 132 -11.23 -18.20 -12.36
N LEU A 133 -11.77 -18.65 -11.23
CA LEU A 133 -11.24 -18.31 -9.90
C LEU A 133 -10.28 -19.37 -9.34
N PHE A 134 -10.00 -20.44 -10.10
CA PHE A 134 -9.14 -21.56 -9.71
C PHE A 134 -9.52 -22.17 -8.35
N ILE A 135 -10.82 -22.41 -8.12
CA ILE A 135 -11.36 -23.03 -6.91
C ILE A 135 -12.33 -24.17 -7.27
N SER A 136 -12.68 -25.02 -6.30
CA SER A 136 -13.65 -26.08 -6.57
C SER A 136 -15.08 -25.54 -6.73
N LYS A 137 -15.92 -26.20 -7.54
CA LYS A 137 -17.37 -25.91 -7.63
C LYS A 137 -18.03 -25.92 -6.24
N HIS A 138 -17.63 -26.85 -5.37
CA HIS A 138 -18.15 -26.92 -4.00
C HIS A 138 -17.83 -25.65 -3.20
N THR A 139 -16.63 -25.08 -3.39
CA THR A 139 -16.23 -23.80 -2.79
C THR A 139 -17.07 -22.65 -3.34
N VAL A 140 -17.38 -22.64 -4.64
CA VAL A 140 -18.30 -21.66 -5.24
C VAL A 140 -19.70 -21.78 -4.63
N ASP A 141 -20.23 -22.99 -4.48
CA ASP A 141 -21.55 -23.23 -3.87
C ASP A 141 -21.60 -22.77 -2.40
N ALA A 142 -20.50 -22.95 -1.65
CA ALA A 142 -20.36 -22.45 -0.29
C ALA A 142 -20.35 -20.92 -0.23
N HIS A 143 -19.60 -20.26 -1.12
CA HIS A 143 -19.61 -18.80 -1.24
C HIS A 143 -20.99 -18.27 -1.61
N LEU A 144 -21.71 -18.90 -2.54
CA LEU A 144 -23.04 -18.46 -2.95
C LEU A 144 -24.07 -18.53 -1.83
N ARG A 145 -24.03 -19.56 -0.98
CA ARG A 145 -24.90 -19.61 0.22
C ARG A 145 -24.67 -18.42 1.14
N ASN A 146 -23.41 -18.06 1.38
CA ASN A 146 -23.06 -16.91 2.22
C ASN A 146 -23.45 -15.59 1.57
N ILE A 147 -23.24 -15.45 0.25
CA ILE A 147 -23.62 -14.26 -0.53
C ILE A 147 -25.14 -14.05 -0.47
N PHE A 148 -25.92 -15.09 -0.73
CA PHE A 148 -27.39 -15.04 -0.68
C PHE A 148 -27.91 -14.61 0.69
N SER A 149 -27.32 -15.17 1.75
CA SER A 149 -27.63 -14.79 3.13
C SER A 149 -27.29 -13.31 3.41
N LYS A 150 -26.09 -12.87 3.03
CA LYS A 150 -25.60 -11.50 3.28
C LYS A 150 -26.35 -10.43 2.49
N LEU A 151 -26.75 -10.73 1.26
CA LEU A 151 -27.44 -9.79 0.37
C LEU A 151 -28.97 -9.91 0.44
N GLY A 152 -29.51 -10.91 1.16
CA GLY A 152 -30.95 -11.15 1.26
C GLY A 152 -31.61 -11.61 -0.04
N VAL A 153 -30.83 -12.11 -1.00
CA VAL A 153 -31.31 -12.61 -2.29
C VAL A 153 -31.50 -14.12 -2.24
N ARG A 154 -32.45 -14.64 -3.01
CA ARG A 154 -32.78 -16.08 -3.04
C ARG A 154 -32.49 -16.71 -4.39
N ARG A 155 -32.39 -15.89 -5.43
CA ARG A 155 -32.23 -16.36 -6.81
C ARG A 155 -30.98 -15.76 -7.44
N ARG A 156 -30.35 -16.55 -8.31
CA ARG A 156 -29.20 -16.13 -9.10
C ARG A 156 -29.48 -14.88 -9.94
N ALA A 157 -30.68 -14.76 -10.50
CA ALA A 157 -31.11 -13.58 -11.25
C ALA A 157 -31.19 -12.32 -10.36
N GLU A 158 -31.62 -12.46 -9.10
CA GLU A 158 -31.62 -11.36 -8.13
C GLU A 158 -30.20 -10.93 -7.78
N LEU A 159 -29.28 -11.90 -7.60
CA LEU A 159 -27.86 -11.61 -7.40
C LEU A 159 -27.28 -10.83 -8.59
N ALA A 160 -27.56 -11.24 -9.83
CA ALA A 160 -27.11 -10.52 -11.02
C ALA A 160 -27.65 -9.09 -11.09
N ALA A 161 -28.93 -8.88 -10.74
CA ALA A 161 -29.52 -7.55 -10.68
C ALA A 161 -28.86 -6.66 -9.61
N VAL A 162 -28.55 -7.21 -8.43
CA VAL A 162 -27.83 -6.49 -7.37
C VAL A 162 -26.41 -6.15 -7.82
N VAL A 163 -25.68 -7.07 -8.44
CA VAL A 163 -24.34 -6.82 -8.98
C VAL A 163 -24.37 -5.70 -10.03
N ALA A 164 -25.29 -5.73 -10.98
CA ALA A 164 -25.41 -4.71 -12.02
C ALA A 164 -25.71 -3.32 -11.43
N ARG A 165 -26.54 -3.25 -10.37
CA ARG A 165 -26.87 -1.99 -9.68
C ARG A 165 -25.69 -1.42 -8.90
N GLU A 166 -24.95 -2.28 -8.20
CA GLU A 166 -23.92 -1.86 -7.24
C GLU A 166 -22.52 -1.75 -7.88
N CYS A 167 -22.22 -2.54 -8.92
CA CYS A 167 -20.91 -2.60 -9.59
C CYS A 167 -20.91 -1.92 -10.99
N GLY A 168 -22.08 -1.54 -11.53
CA GLY A 168 -22.22 -1.04 -12.89
C GLY A 168 -22.31 -2.16 -13.95
N PRO A 169 -22.53 -1.81 -15.24
CA PRO A 169 -22.63 -2.80 -16.31
C PRO A 169 -21.28 -3.47 -16.53
N THR A 170 -21.16 -4.69 -16.02
CA THR A 170 -20.04 -5.59 -16.31
C THR A 170 -20.20 -6.11 -17.74
N THR A 171 -19.77 -5.30 -18.71
CA THR A 171 -19.56 -5.71 -20.11
C THR A 171 -18.30 -6.55 -20.19
#